data_AF-A0A850B131-F1
#
_entry.id   AF-A0A850B131-F1
#
_cell.length_a   1.000
_cell.length_b   1.000
_cell.length_c   1.000
_cell.angle_alpha   90.00
_cell.angle_beta   90.00
_cell.angle_gamma   90.00
#
_symmetry.space_group_name_H-M   'P 1'
#
loop_
_entity.id
_entity.type
_entity.pdbx_description
1 polymer ?
#
loop_
_entity_poly.entity_id
_entity_poly.type
_entity_poly.pdbx_seq_one_letter_code
_entity_poly.pdbx_strand_id
1 'polypeptide(L)'
;MNWDVAADGLRLWHVTRDGAAVRTAIEFVESELRQMVPAPVRRRWPEDLVEEALRSFLLRLLDQPLPEDIGNLRGYLRRAFRNHCIDLYRAQNRRREMPLDQAPAGWDLPEDDESPEAVLKVRTHAQDVERALSQLETADRIVLVLEYAPASLSDQDIAWLGDRLGKAPPEVRSLIAAASDMHEFTRIFDPGDDDPEDPMARRKRMERFRRRRARAREKLLALLKGVV
;
A
#
# COMPACT_ATOMS: atom_id res chain seq x y z
N MET A 1 -21.39 -15.57 -3.92
CA MET A 1 -20.12 -16.33 -3.93
C MET A 1 -19.24 -15.80 -2.81
N ASN A 2 -18.42 -16.64 -2.18
CA ASN A 2 -17.47 -16.22 -1.15
C ASN A 2 -16.03 -16.38 -1.67
N TRP A 3 -15.06 -15.91 -0.89
CA TRP A 3 -13.65 -15.92 -1.28
C TRP A 3 -13.06 -17.32 -1.43
N ASP A 4 -13.53 -18.30 -0.67
CA ASP A 4 -13.05 -19.68 -0.74
C ASP A 4 -13.48 -20.34 -2.05
N VAL A 5 -14.75 -20.20 -2.43
CA VAL A 5 -15.27 -20.70 -3.71
C VAL A 5 -14.59 -20.02 -4.90
N ALA A 6 -14.28 -18.73 -4.79
CA ALA A 6 -13.52 -18.02 -5.83
C ALA A 6 -12.06 -18.52 -5.93
N ALA A 7 -11.42 -18.81 -4.79
CA ALA A 7 -10.08 -19.39 -4.76
C ALA A 7 -10.05 -20.77 -5.43
N ASP A 8 -11.02 -21.62 -5.12
CA ASP A 8 -11.15 -22.95 -5.71
C ASP A 8 -11.39 -22.87 -7.22
N GLY A 9 -12.26 -21.95 -7.67
CA GLY A 9 -12.52 -21.73 -9.10
C GLY A 9 -11.28 -21.27 -9.87
N LEU A 10 -10.46 -20.38 -9.28
CA LEU A 10 -9.19 -19.95 -9.88
C LEU A 10 -8.15 -21.08 -9.88
N ARG A 11 -8.02 -21.84 -8.78
CA ARG A 11 -7.10 -22.99 -8.72
C ARG A 11 -7.47 -24.05 -9.74
N LEU A 12 -8.77 -24.35 -9.85
CA LEU A 12 -9.29 -25.31 -10.83
C LEU A 12 -8.95 -24.86 -12.25
N TRP A 13 -9.12 -23.56 -12.57
CA TRP A 13 -8.71 -23.01 -13.86
C TRP A 13 -7.24 -23.28 -14.20
N HIS A 14 -6.32 -23.07 -13.26
CA HIS A 14 -4.90 -23.28 -13.52
C HIS A 14 -4.53 -24.76 -13.75
N VAL A 15 -5.34 -25.69 -13.23
CA VAL A 15 -5.12 -27.13 -13.40
C VAL A 15 -5.84 -27.68 -14.63
N THR A 16 -7.12 -27.35 -14.80
CA THR A 16 -8.01 -28.01 -15.78
C THR A 16 -8.39 -27.13 -16.96
N ARG A 17 -8.10 -25.82 -16.90
CA ARG A 17 -8.56 -24.81 -17.87
C ARG A 17 -10.08 -24.81 -18.08
N ASP A 18 -10.84 -25.14 -17.04
CA ASP A 18 -12.31 -25.09 -17.06
C ASP A 18 -12.84 -23.63 -17.12
N GLY A 19 -13.40 -23.28 -18.27
CA GLY A 19 -13.91 -21.93 -18.55
C GLY A 19 -15.21 -21.57 -17.84
N ALA A 20 -15.98 -22.52 -17.29
CA ALA A 20 -17.24 -22.23 -16.60
C ALA A 20 -16.98 -21.80 -15.15
N ALA A 21 -16.19 -22.57 -14.41
CA ALA A 21 -15.84 -22.28 -13.02
C ALA A 21 -15.03 -20.98 -12.88
N VAL A 22 -14.11 -20.72 -13.81
CA VAL A 22 -13.28 -19.51 -13.79
C VAL A 22 -14.11 -18.25 -14.02
N ARG A 23 -15.14 -18.32 -14.87
CA ARG A 23 -15.93 -17.15 -15.24
C ARG A 23 -16.65 -16.57 -14.02
N THR A 24 -17.33 -17.42 -13.26
CA THR A 24 -18.04 -16.99 -12.05
C THR A 24 -17.06 -16.52 -10.97
N ALA A 25 -15.89 -17.15 -10.86
CA ALA A 25 -14.84 -16.70 -9.94
C ALA A 25 -14.28 -15.31 -10.33
N ILE A 26 -14.03 -15.07 -11.61
CA ILE A 26 -13.51 -13.79 -12.12
C ILE A 26 -14.56 -12.68 -11.99
N GLU A 27 -15.82 -12.93 -12.30
CA GLU A 27 -16.90 -11.94 -12.12
C GLU A 27 -17.01 -11.50 -10.65
N PHE A 28 -16.93 -12.46 -9.73
CA PHE A 28 -16.89 -12.17 -8.30
C PHE A 28 -15.65 -11.35 -7.93
N VAL A 29 -14.45 -11.80 -8.31
CA VAL A 29 -13.18 -11.13 -8.00
C VAL A 29 -13.15 -9.71 -8.59
N GLU A 30 -13.61 -9.51 -9.82
CA GLU A 30 -13.72 -8.19 -10.45
C GLU A 30 -14.60 -7.26 -9.62
N SER A 31 -15.81 -7.72 -9.24
CA SER A 31 -16.75 -6.91 -8.47
C SER A 31 -16.17 -6.48 -7.12
N GLU A 32 -15.43 -7.36 -6.47
CA GLU A 32 -14.75 -7.12 -5.21
C GLU A 32 -13.54 -6.17 -5.38
N LEU A 33 -12.74 -6.36 -6.43
CA LEU A 33 -11.59 -5.49 -6.73
C LEU A 33 -12.01 -4.05 -7.04
N ARG A 34 -13.13 -3.86 -7.74
CA ARG A 34 -13.75 -2.53 -7.97
C ARG A 34 -14.03 -1.80 -6.65
N GLN A 35 -14.52 -2.54 -5.64
CA GLN A 35 -14.74 -1.98 -4.31
C GLN A 35 -13.43 -1.68 -3.58
N MET A 36 -12.38 -2.46 -3.83
CA MET A 36 -11.05 -2.34 -3.23
C MET A 36 -10.08 -1.40 -3.94
N VAL A 37 -10.51 -0.71 -5.00
CA VAL A 37 -9.68 0.30 -5.67
C VAL A 37 -9.14 1.28 -4.63
N PRO A 38 -7.80 1.45 -4.52
CA PRO A 38 -7.21 2.31 -3.52
C PRO A 38 -7.76 3.74 -3.64
N ALA A 39 -8.11 4.36 -2.50
CA ALA A 39 -8.67 5.72 -2.49
C ALA A 39 -7.82 6.77 -3.25
N PRO A 40 -6.47 6.71 -3.27
CA PRO A 40 -5.66 7.60 -4.09
C PRO A 40 -5.86 7.41 -5.59
N VAL A 41 -6.08 6.16 -6.04
CA VAL A 41 -6.35 5.81 -7.44
C VAL A 41 -7.73 6.36 -7.84
N ARG A 42 -8.77 6.01 -7.08
CA ARG A 42 -10.15 6.45 -7.34
C ARG A 42 -10.32 7.97 -7.41
N ARG A 43 -9.47 8.74 -6.72
CA ARG A 43 -9.54 10.21 -6.69
C ARG A 43 -8.75 10.90 -7.79
N ARG A 44 -7.71 10.26 -8.34
CA ARG A 44 -6.74 10.92 -9.22
C ARG A 44 -6.72 10.35 -10.63
N TRP A 45 -7.22 9.14 -10.82
CA TRP A 45 -7.19 8.45 -12.09
C TRP A 45 -8.50 8.68 -12.85
N PRO A 46 -8.43 8.86 -14.18
CA PRO A 46 -9.58 8.69 -15.06
C PRO A 46 -10.19 7.29 -14.91
N GLU A 47 -11.50 7.15 -15.08
CA GLU A 47 -12.22 5.88 -14.93
C GLU A 47 -11.67 4.81 -15.89
N ASP A 48 -11.41 5.19 -17.13
CA ASP A 48 -10.78 4.39 -18.18
C ASP A 48 -9.43 3.80 -17.77
N LEU A 49 -8.66 4.51 -16.95
CA LEU A 49 -7.39 4.00 -16.43
C LEU A 49 -7.58 3.02 -15.27
N VAL A 50 -8.64 3.20 -14.47
CA VAL A 50 -9.02 2.24 -13.43
C VAL A 50 -9.49 0.93 -14.07
N GLU A 51 -10.29 1.02 -15.13
CA GLU A 51 -10.73 -0.13 -15.94
C GLU A 51 -9.54 -0.88 -16.56
N GLU A 52 -8.58 -0.15 -17.12
CA GLU A 52 -7.36 -0.75 -17.68
C GLU A 52 -6.55 -1.49 -16.60
N ALA A 53 -6.44 -0.91 -15.40
CA ALA A 53 -5.76 -1.55 -14.29
C ALA A 53 -6.47 -2.81 -13.81
N LEU A 54 -7.80 -2.80 -13.71
CA LEU A 54 -8.61 -3.97 -13.37
C LEU A 54 -8.42 -5.07 -14.41
N ARG A 55 -8.59 -4.74 -15.70
CA ARG A 55 -8.49 -5.69 -16.80
C ARG A 55 -7.11 -6.33 -16.87
N SER A 56 -6.06 -5.53 -16.86
CA SER A 56 -4.68 -6.03 -16.92
C SER A 56 -4.33 -6.89 -15.70
N PHE A 57 -4.85 -6.55 -14.51
CA PHE A 57 -4.67 -7.37 -13.32
C PHE A 57 -5.40 -8.71 -13.40
N LEU A 58 -6.64 -8.73 -13.87
CA LEU A 58 -7.42 -9.97 -14.05
C LEU A 58 -6.79 -10.90 -15.08
N LEU A 59 -6.25 -10.36 -16.19
CA LEU A 59 -5.49 -11.16 -17.15
C LEU A 59 -4.27 -11.80 -16.49
N ARG A 60 -3.52 -11.02 -15.71
CA ARG A 60 -2.35 -11.51 -14.97
C ARG A 60 -2.71 -12.60 -13.97
N LEU A 61 -3.87 -12.49 -13.32
CA LEU A 61 -4.42 -13.49 -12.40
C LEU A 61 -4.81 -14.78 -13.13
N LEU A 62 -5.26 -14.72 -14.38
CA LEU A 62 -5.58 -15.89 -15.19
C LEU A 62 -4.34 -16.59 -15.76
N ASP A 63 -3.29 -15.83 -16.00
CA ASP A 63 -2.02 -16.32 -16.54
C ASP A 63 -1.10 -16.91 -15.47
N GLN A 64 -1.12 -16.35 -14.25
CA GLN A 64 -0.22 -16.76 -13.16
C GLN A 64 -0.99 -17.54 -12.08
N PRO A 65 -0.53 -18.75 -11.72
CA PRO A 65 -1.18 -19.53 -10.68
C PRO A 65 -1.09 -18.82 -9.32
N LEU A 66 -2.17 -18.94 -8.56
CA LEU A 66 -2.20 -18.52 -7.17
C LEU A 66 -1.19 -19.34 -6.34
N PRO A 67 -0.42 -18.71 -5.44
CA PRO A 67 0.38 -19.43 -4.45
C PRO A 67 -0.46 -20.45 -3.64
N GLU A 68 0.13 -21.61 -3.34
CA GLU A 68 -0.56 -22.73 -2.70
C GLU A 68 -1.01 -22.41 -1.26
N ASP A 69 -0.22 -21.61 -0.54
CA ASP A 69 -0.41 -21.31 0.89
C ASP A 69 -1.16 -19.99 1.19
N ILE A 70 -2.05 -19.56 0.29
CA ILE A 70 -2.85 -18.36 0.54
C ILE A 70 -3.93 -18.65 1.60
N GLY A 71 -3.69 -18.24 2.84
CA GLY A 71 -4.67 -18.30 3.92
C GLY A 71 -5.76 -17.21 3.86
N ASN A 72 -5.56 -16.14 3.08
CA ASN A 72 -6.54 -15.07 2.88
C ASN A 72 -6.45 -14.47 1.47
N LEU A 73 -7.26 -14.98 0.55
CA LEU A 73 -7.26 -14.55 -0.85
C LEU A 73 -7.62 -13.07 -1.01
N ARG A 74 -8.61 -12.59 -0.23
CA ARG A 74 -9.03 -11.19 -0.26
C ARG A 74 -7.87 -10.25 0.07
N GLY A 75 -7.15 -10.54 1.16
CA GLY A 75 -6.01 -9.75 1.62
C GLY A 75 -4.86 -9.76 0.62
N TYR A 76 -4.58 -10.94 0.04
CA TYR A 76 -3.58 -11.12 -1.00
C TYR A 76 -3.90 -10.29 -2.25
N LEU A 77 -5.10 -10.45 -2.82
CA LEU A 77 -5.50 -9.75 -4.04
C LEU A 77 -5.58 -8.24 -3.84
N ARG A 78 -6.05 -7.77 -2.67
CA ARG A 78 -6.02 -6.34 -2.33
C ARG A 78 -4.60 -5.76 -2.40
N ARG A 79 -3.62 -6.48 -1.83
CA ARG A 79 -2.21 -6.05 -1.84
C ARG A 79 -1.63 -6.09 -3.25
N ALA A 80 -1.84 -7.19 -3.96
CA ALA A 80 -1.34 -7.38 -5.32
C ALA A 80 -1.93 -6.35 -6.29
N PHE A 81 -3.23 -6.10 -6.22
CA PHE A 81 -3.91 -5.11 -7.06
C PHE A 81 -3.45 -3.67 -6.75
N ARG A 82 -3.28 -3.33 -5.47
CA ARG A 82 -2.71 -2.02 -5.09
C ARG A 82 -1.31 -1.82 -5.69
N ASN A 83 -0.45 -2.82 -5.61
CA ASN A 83 0.89 -2.76 -6.19
C ASN A 83 0.82 -2.59 -7.71
N HIS A 84 -0.05 -3.34 -8.38
CA HIS A 84 -0.28 -3.23 -9.81
C HIS A 84 -0.72 -1.82 -10.25
N CYS A 85 -1.63 -1.18 -9.50
CA CYS A 85 -1.99 0.22 -9.77
C CYS A 85 -0.79 1.18 -9.62
N ILE A 86 0.08 0.96 -8.63
CA ILE A 86 1.30 1.76 -8.44
C ILE A 86 2.26 1.57 -9.61
N ASP A 87 2.42 0.35 -10.10
CA ASP A 87 3.31 0.04 -11.22
C ASP A 87 2.81 0.66 -12.52
N LEU A 88 1.50 0.59 -12.78
CA LEU A 88 0.87 1.29 -13.90
C LEU A 88 1.03 2.81 -13.79
N TYR A 89 0.88 3.39 -12.58
CA TYR A 89 1.14 4.80 -12.36
C TYR A 89 2.57 5.19 -12.75
N ARG A 90 3.54 4.41 -12.26
CA ARG A 90 4.97 4.63 -12.51
C ARG A 90 5.30 4.48 -13.99
N ALA A 91 4.69 3.50 -14.67
CA ALA A 91 4.88 3.29 -16.09
C ALA A 91 4.33 4.47 -16.92
N GLN A 92 3.18 5.02 -16.55
CA GLN A 92 2.60 6.16 -17.26
C GLN A 92 3.36 7.47 -17.03
N ASN A 93 3.79 7.74 -15.79
CA ASN A 93 4.59 8.93 -15.51
C ASN A 93 5.95 8.87 -16.21
N ARG A 94 6.58 7.69 -16.28
CA ARG A 94 7.78 7.47 -17.09
C ARG A 94 7.56 7.78 -18.58
N ARG A 95 6.35 7.57 -19.11
CA ARG A 95 5.98 7.89 -20.51
C ARG A 95 5.60 9.37 -20.74
N ARG A 96 5.27 10.14 -19.70
CA ARG A 96 4.81 11.54 -19.81
C ARG A 96 5.91 12.59 -19.68
N GLU A 97 7.10 12.24 -19.20
CA GLU A 97 8.14 13.21 -18.83
C GLU A 97 9.28 13.42 -19.86
N MET A 98 9.08 13.18 -21.17
CA MET A 98 10.11 13.52 -22.17
C MET A 98 9.56 14.16 -23.45
N PRO A 99 9.84 15.46 -23.70
CA PRO A 99 10.16 15.94 -25.04
C PRO A 99 11.44 15.23 -25.52
N LEU A 100 11.43 14.73 -26.76
CA LEU A 100 12.54 13.96 -27.35
C LEU A 100 13.89 14.71 -27.42
N ASP A 101 13.89 16.02 -27.17
CA ASP A 101 15.02 16.90 -27.50
C ASP A 101 15.91 17.29 -26.29
N GLN A 102 15.60 16.83 -25.07
CA GLN A 102 16.35 17.24 -23.85
C GLN A 102 16.56 16.13 -22.82
N ALA A 103 16.78 14.88 -23.24
CA ALA A 103 17.24 13.85 -22.30
C ALA A 103 18.68 14.17 -21.83
N PRO A 104 18.95 14.35 -20.52
CA PRO A 104 20.31 14.23 -20.02
C PRO A 104 20.72 12.78 -20.22
N ALA A 105 21.80 12.55 -20.98
CA ALA A 105 22.43 11.25 -21.05
C ALA A 105 22.83 10.82 -19.61
N GLY A 106 22.18 9.79 -19.08
CA GLY A 106 22.59 9.19 -17.79
C GLY A 106 21.49 8.94 -16.75
N TRP A 107 20.23 8.76 -17.14
CA TRP A 107 19.24 8.14 -16.23
C TRP A 107 18.96 6.72 -16.69
N ASP A 108 19.83 5.82 -16.24
CA ASP A 108 19.61 4.38 -16.36
C ASP A 108 18.30 4.01 -15.63
N LEU A 109 17.42 3.28 -16.33
CA LEU A 109 16.37 2.53 -15.65
C LEU A 109 17.05 1.63 -14.61
N PRO A 110 16.47 1.40 -13.41
CA PRO A 110 16.85 0.23 -12.66
C PRO A 110 16.46 -0.96 -13.53
N GLU A 111 17.46 -1.58 -14.15
CA GLU A 111 17.37 -2.96 -14.58
C GLU A 111 16.89 -3.77 -13.36
N ASP A 112 16.06 -4.79 -13.58
CA ASP A 112 15.88 -5.87 -12.59
C ASP A 112 17.20 -6.64 -12.50
N ASP A 113 18.22 -5.93 -12.02
CA ASP A 113 19.54 -6.43 -11.79
C ASP A 113 19.47 -7.18 -10.46
N GLU A 114 19.38 -8.51 -10.54
CA GLU A 114 19.55 -9.39 -9.40
C GLU A 114 21.03 -9.61 -9.07
N SER A 115 21.94 -8.82 -9.66
CA SER A 115 23.35 -8.89 -9.31
C SER A 115 23.54 -8.71 -7.80
N PRO A 116 24.57 -9.37 -7.23
CA PRO A 116 24.95 -9.15 -5.85
C PRO A 116 25.13 -7.66 -5.50
N GLU A 117 25.55 -6.84 -6.47
CA GLU A 117 25.76 -5.40 -6.30
C GLU A 117 24.45 -4.62 -6.18
N ALA A 118 23.44 -4.95 -6.99
CA ALA A 118 22.11 -4.36 -6.90
C ALA A 118 21.38 -4.79 -5.61
N VAL A 119 21.49 -6.06 -5.21
CA VAL A 119 20.99 -6.54 -3.91
C VAL A 119 21.67 -5.80 -2.76
N LEU A 120 22.99 -5.56 -2.86
CA LEU A 120 23.73 -4.79 -1.87
C LEU A 120 23.22 -3.34 -1.81
N LYS A 121 23.02 -2.67 -2.95
CA LYS A 121 22.47 -1.31 -3.03
C LYS A 121 21.09 -1.20 -2.39
N VAL A 122 20.18 -2.15 -2.64
CA VAL A 122 18.85 -2.19 -2.02
C VAL A 122 18.96 -2.36 -0.50
N ARG A 123 19.84 -3.24 -0.02
CA ARG A 123 20.08 -3.44 1.42
C ARG A 123 20.64 -2.18 2.08
N THR A 124 21.65 -1.55 1.47
CA THR A 124 22.23 -0.29 1.97
C THR A 124 21.18 0.81 2.01
N HIS A 125 20.37 0.95 0.96
CA HIS A 125 19.30 1.95 0.93
C HIS A 125 18.23 1.70 2.00
N ALA A 126 17.84 0.43 2.22
CA ALA A 126 16.91 0.07 3.30
C ALA A 126 17.47 0.42 4.68
N GLN A 127 18.76 0.15 4.92
CA GLN A 127 19.44 0.51 6.17
C GLN A 127 19.51 2.02 6.38
N ASP A 128 19.74 2.80 5.31
CA ASP A 128 19.74 4.26 5.38
C ASP A 128 18.36 4.82 5.72
N VAL A 129 17.30 4.23 5.15
CA VAL A 129 15.91 4.57 5.48
C VAL A 129 15.59 4.21 6.93
N GLU A 130 15.96 3.02 7.40
CA GLU A 130 15.78 2.62 8.80
C GLU A 130 16.51 3.56 9.76
N ARG A 131 17.76 3.93 9.44
CA ARG A 131 18.56 4.87 10.22
C ARG A 131 17.97 6.28 10.23
N ALA A 132 17.43 6.74 9.11
CA ALA A 132 16.79 8.05 9.05
C ALA A 132 15.44 8.04 9.80
N LEU A 133 14.66 6.96 9.72
CA LEU A 133 13.42 6.80 10.48
C LEU A 133 13.67 6.77 12.00
N SER A 134 14.77 6.17 12.47
CA SER A 134 15.09 6.11 13.90
C SER A 134 15.48 7.47 14.49
N GLN A 135 15.89 8.43 13.66
CA GLN A 135 16.21 9.81 14.06
C GLN A 135 14.98 10.74 14.09
N LEU A 136 13.85 10.32 13.52
CA LEU A 136 12.61 11.08 13.62
C LEU A 136 12.02 10.96 15.03
N GLU A 137 11.29 12.00 15.45
CA GLU A 137 10.42 11.92 16.63
C GLU A 137 9.43 10.76 16.46
N THR A 138 9.13 10.05 17.55
CA THR A 138 8.23 8.88 17.56
C THR A 138 6.92 9.13 16.83
N ALA A 139 6.25 10.26 17.09
CA ALA A 139 5.00 10.59 16.42
C ALA A 139 5.15 10.87 14.90
N ASP A 140 6.29 11.42 14.47
CA ASP A 140 6.59 11.65 13.05
C ASP A 140 6.96 10.36 12.34
N ARG A 141 7.70 9.46 12.99
CA ARG A 141 7.97 8.10 12.50
C ARG A 141 6.68 7.30 12.33
N ILE A 142 5.86 7.24 13.37
CA ILE A 142 4.62 6.45 13.39
C ILE A 142 3.66 6.90 12.29
N VAL A 143 3.50 8.22 12.07
CA VAL A 143 2.58 8.72 11.03
C VAL A 143 2.99 8.26 9.63
N LEU A 144 4.31 8.12 9.38
CA LEU A 144 4.84 7.62 8.11
C LEU A 144 4.67 6.11 8.02
N VAL A 145 5.06 5.37 9.06
CA VAL A 145 5.02 3.90 9.05
C VAL A 145 3.58 3.40 8.96
N LEU A 146 2.61 4.01 9.69
CA LEU A 146 1.19 3.66 9.61
C LEU A 146 0.63 3.72 8.19
N GLU A 147 1.08 4.67 7.36
CA GLU A 147 0.58 4.83 6.00
C GLU A 147 1.25 3.88 4.99
N TYR A 148 2.57 3.75 5.08
CA TYR A 148 3.35 3.07 4.06
C TYR A 148 3.55 1.60 4.37
N ALA A 149 3.78 1.25 5.64
CA ALA A 149 4.12 -0.10 6.08
C ALA A 149 3.64 -0.34 7.53
N PRO A 150 2.32 -0.36 7.79
CA PRO A 150 1.80 -0.49 9.16
C PRO A 150 2.24 -1.76 9.88
N ALA A 151 2.52 -2.83 9.14
CA ALA A 151 3.07 -4.08 9.67
C ALA A 151 4.53 -3.96 10.19
N SER A 152 5.24 -2.89 9.80
CA SER A 152 6.64 -2.62 10.16
C SER A 152 6.78 -1.72 11.40
N LEU A 153 5.69 -1.41 12.10
CA LEU A 153 5.77 -0.68 13.37
C LEU A 153 6.55 -1.49 14.41
N SER A 154 7.54 -0.84 15.03
CA SER A 154 8.33 -1.43 16.10
C SER A 154 7.48 -1.64 17.36
N ASP A 155 7.93 -2.50 18.28
CA ASP A 155 7.24 -2.69 19.57
C ASP A 155 7.15 -1.39 20.37
N GLN A 156 8.16 -0.52 20.28
CA GLN A 156 8.13 0.80 20.91
C GLN A 156 7.04 1.70 20.32
N ASP A 157 6.87 1.68 19.00
CA ASP A 157 5.82 2.45 18.33
C ASP A 157 4.41 1.95 18.70
N ILE A 158 4.26 0.63 18.78
CA ILE A 158 3.01 -0.01 19.21
C ILE A 158 2.70 0.31 20.67
N ALA A 159 3.70 0.27 21.56
CA ALA A 159 3.54 0.66 22.95
C ALA A 159 3.12 2.13 23.09
N TRP A 160 3.78 3.04 22.34
CA TRP A 160 3.42 4.46 22.32
C TRP A 160 1.99 4.71 21.85
N LEU A 161 1.52 3.97 20.84
CA LEU A 161 0.12 4.00 20.41
C LEU A 161 -0.82 3.42 21.48
N GLY A 162 -0.40 2.33 22.15
CA GLY A 162 -1.14 1.71 23.24
C GLY A 162 -1.40 2.67 24.40
N ASP A 163 -0.38 3.41 24.83
CA ASP A 163 -0.49 4.43 25.89
C ASP A 163 -1.52 5.50 25.54
N ARG A 164 -1.58 5.93 24.27
CA ARG A 164 -2.55 6.94 23.81
C ARG A 164 -3.97 6.39 23.66
N LEU A 165 -4.10 5.11 23.33
CA LEU A 165 -5.39 4.45 23.12
C LEU A 165 -5.95 3.83 24.40
N GLY A 166 -5.15 3.74 25.47
CA GLY A 166 -5.47 2.94 26.65
C GLY A 166 -5.62 1.46 26.33
N LYS A 167 -4.79 0.92 25.42
CA LYS A 167 -4.88 -0.45 24.89
C LYS A 167 -3.57 -1.20 24.99
N ALA A 168 -3.67 -2.51 25.18
CA ALA A 168 -2.49 -3.37 25.18
C ALA A 168 -1.90 -3.52 23.77
N PRO A 169 -0.58 -3.75 23.63
CA PRO A 169 0.08 -3.91 22.31
C PRO A 169 -0.60 -4.89 21.35
N PRO A 170 -1.10 -6.07 21.77
CA PRO A 170 -1.81 -6.98 20.88
C PRO A 170 -3.09 -6.38 20.29
N GLU A 171 -3.86 -5.63 21.10
CA GLU A 171 -5.10 -4.97 20.65
C GLU A 171 -4.81 -3.86 19.64
N VAL A 172 -3.74 -3.08 19.85
CA VAL A 172 -3.30 -2.06 18.91
C VAL A 172 -2.93 -2.69 17.57
N ARG A 173 -2.21 -3.82 17.58
CA ARG A 173 -1.88 -4.57 16.35
C ARG A 173 -3.14 -5.07 15.64
N SER A 174 -4.12 -5.59 16.39
CA SER A 174 -5.42 -6.00 15.83
C SER A 174 -6.18 -4.82 15.19
N LEU A 175 -6.19 -3.65 15.83
CA LEU A 175 -6.82 -2.45 15.27
C LEU A 175 -6.13 -2.01 13.97
N ILE A 176 -4.81 -2.00 13.94
CA ILE A 176 -4.03 -1.64 12.75
C ILE A 176 -4.25 -2.64 11.62
N ALA A 177 -4.37 -3.93 11.92
CA ALA A 177 -4.65 -4.98 10.94
C ALA A 177 -6.09 -4.89 10.39
N ALA A 178 -7.05 -4.53 11.24
CA ALA A 178 -8.45 -4.33 10.87
C ALA A 178 -8.66 -3.04 10.06
N ALA A 179 -7.79 -2.04 10.23
CA ALA A 179 -7.88 -0.77 9.51
C ALA A 179 -7.84 -0.99 7.99
N SER A 180 -8.91 -0.53 7.35
CA SER A 180 -9.23 -0.63 5.94
C SER A 180 -8.88 0.66 5.19
N ASP A 181 -8.88 1.80 5.88
CA ASP A 181 -8.65 3.11 5.27
C ASP A 181 -7.79 4.07 6.10
N MET A 182 -7.49 5.23 5.49
CA MET A 182 -6.70 6.29 6.12
C MET A 182 -7.41 6.93 7.31
N HIS A 183 -8.75 6.92 7.34
CA HIS A 183 -9.50 7.49 8.44
C HIS A 183 -9.33 6.65 9.71
N GLU A 184 -9.37 5.33 9.61
CA GLU A 184 -9.11 4.43 10.73
C GLU A 184 -7.68 4.60 11.27
N PHE A 185 -6.68 4.74 10.40
CA PHE A 185 -5.32 5.09 10.85
C PHE A 185 -5.24 6.46 11.55
N THR A 186 -6.00 7.45 11.09
CA THR A 186 -6.04 8.75 11.80
C THR A 186 -6.65 8.64 13.19
N ARG A 187 -7.60 7.70 13.40
CA ARG A 187 -8.19 7.43 14.72
C ARG A 187 -7.22 6.67 15.63
N ILE A 188 -6.47 5.72 15.08
CA ILE A 188 -5.43 5.00 15.83
C ILE A 188 -4.34 5.98 16.30
N PHE A 189 -3.93 6.90 15.43
CA PHE A 189 -2.86 7.86 15.73
C PHE A 189 -3.29 8.99 16.67
N ASP A 190 -4.48 9.56 16.41
CA ASP A 190 -5.05 10.69 17.14
C ASP A 190 -6.47 10.32 17.60
N PRO A 191 -6.62 9.53 18.69
CA PRO A 191 -7.91 9.04 19.12
C PRO A 191 -8.89 10.17 19.46
N GLY A 192 -8.40 11.27 20.05
CA GLY A 192 -9.17 12.48 20.38
C GLY A 192 -10.39 12.23 21.27
N ASP A 193 -10.85 13.28 21.95
CA ASP A 193 -12.12 13.22 22.72
C ASP A 193 -13.34 13.60 21.86
N ASP A 194 -13.11 13.97 20.60
CA ASP A 194 -14.15 14.40 19.68
C ASP A 194 -15.06 13.23 19.28
N ASP A 195 -16.37 13.50 19.14
CA ASP A 195 -17.36 12.54 18.64
C ASP A 195 -16.86 11.89 17.33
N PRO A 196 -16.67 10.55 17.31
CA PRO A 196 -16.13 9.85 16.15
C PRO A 196 -17.03 9.96 14.91
N GLU A 197 -18.32 10.25 15.09
CA GLU A 197 -19.29 10.39 14.01
C GLU A 197 -19.43 11.84 13.52
N ASP A 198 -18.83 12.84 14.21
CA ASP A 198 -18.85 14.23 13.75
C ASP A 198 -17.97 14.42 12.48
N PRO A 199 -18.58 14.79 11.33
CA PRO A 199 -17.83 15.01 10.10
C PRO A 199 -16.78 16.13 10.21
N MET A 200 -17.02 17.16 11.04
CA MET A 200 -16.08 18.27 11.24
C MET A 200 -14.86 17.83 12.05
N ALA A 201 -15.06 17.13 13.17
CA ALA A 201 -13.99 16.51 13.94
C ALA A 201 -13.14 15.56 13.09
N ARG A 202 -13.81 14.68 12.31
CA ARG A 202 -13.15 13.79 11.35
C ARG A 202 -12.26 14.56 10.37
N ARG A 203 -12.79 15.62 9.74
CA ARG A 203 -12.04 16.43 8.77
C ARG A 203 -10.83 17.10 9.42
N LYS A 204 -10.99 17.68 10.60
CA LYS A 204 -9.88 18.32 11.35
C LYS A 204 -8.79 17.31 11.70
N ARG A 205 -9.14 16.12 12.18
CA ARG A 205 -8.20 15.04 12.50
C ARG A 205 -7.40 14.59 11.28
N MET A 206 -8.08 14.36 10.17
CA MET A 206 -7.43 14.00 8.90
C MET A 206 -6.47 15.11 8.43
N GLU A 207 -6.86 16.38 8.57
CA GLU A 207 -6.02 17.51 8.21
C GLU A 207 -4.76 17.60 9.10
N ARG A 208 -4.89 17.43 10.42
CA ARG A 208 -3.76 17.36 11.35
C ARG A 208 -2.80 16.23 10.98
N PHE A 209 -3.34 15.04 10.70
CA PHE A 209 -2.56 13.87 10.28
C PHE A 209 -1.78 14.16 8.99
N ARG A 210 -2.45 14.70 7.97
CA ARG A 210 -1.82 15.06 6.68
C ARG A 210 -0.71 16.08 6.84
N ARG A 211 -0.94 17.15 7.63
CA ARG A 211 0.08 18.17 7.91
C ARG A 211 1.27 17.61 8.64
N ARG A 212 1.04 16.77 9.65
CA ARG A 212 2.14 16.11 10.38
C ARG A 212 2.94 15.21 9.46
N ARG A 213 2.27 14.41 8.64
CA ARG A 213 2.91 13.55 7.65
C ARG A 213 3.74 14.33 6.63
N ALA A 214 3.23 15.44 6.11
CA ALA A 214 3.98 16.27 5.15
C ALA A 214 5.30 16.75 5.77
N ARG A 215 5.24 17.29 7.00
CA ARG A 215 6.43 17.71 7.75
C ARG A 215 7.37 16.54 8.07
N ALA A 216 6.84 15.39 8.49
CA ALA A 216 7.64 14.20 8.77
C ALA A 216 8.37 13.69 7.51
N ARG A 217 7.71 13.75 6.35
CA ARG A 217 8.30 13.39 5.06
C ARG A 217 9.41 14.35 4.67
N GLU A 218 9.21 15.66 4.85
CA GLU A 218 10.26 16.66 4.60
C GLU A 218 11.48 16.41 5.48
N LYS A 219 11.28 16.16 6.78
CA LYS A 219 12.36 15.79 7.70
C LYS A 219 13.09 14.52 7.28
N LEU A 220 12.35 13.46 6.92
CA LEU A 220 12.93 12.21 6.45
C LEU A 220 13.79 12.41 5.20
N LEU A 221 13.31 13.21 4.25
CA LEU A 221 14.05 13.53 3.03
C LEU A 221 15.31 14.36 3.31
N ALA A 222 15.27 15.27 4.29
CA ALA A 222 16.44 16.03 4.72
C ALA A 222 17.51 15.10 5.32
N LEU A 223 17.10 14.20 6.21
CA LEU A 223 17.97 13.19 6.81
C LEU A 223 18.61 12.25 5.77
N LEU A 224 17.81 11.79 4.80
CA LEU A 224 18.32 10.93 3.72
C LEU A 224 19.28 11.64 2.77
N LYS A 225 19.17 12.96 2.63
CA LYS A 225 20.09 13.77 1.81
C LYS A 225 21.35 14.18 2.57
N GLY A 226 21.47 13.85 3.86
CA GLY A 226 22.59 14.30 4.70
C GLY A 226 22.61 15.81 4.96
N VAL A 227 21.47 16.49 4.78
CA VAL A 227 21.32 17.92 5.06
C VAL A 227 20.75 18.04 6.47
N VAL A 228 21.65 18.08 7.45
CA VAL A 228 21.36 18.46 8.85
C VAL A 228 21.96 19.83 9.09
#